data_AF-A0A3C1YEA5-F1
#
_entry.id   AF-A0A3C1YEA5-F1
#
_cell.length_a   1.000
_cell.length_b   1.000
_cell.length_c   1.000
_cell.angle_alpha   90.00
_cell.angle_beta   90.00
_cell.angle_gamma   90.00
#
_symmetry.space_group_name_H-M   'P 1'
#
loop_
_entity.id
_entity.type
_entity.pdbx_description
1 polymer ?
#
loop_
_entity_poly.entity_id
_entity_poly.type
_entity_poly.pdbx_seq_one_letter_code
_entity_poly.pdbx_strand_id
1 'polypeptide(L)'
;ELRARGLVKGGYDNDYRLEEEATLRDISLVVGGYLERALGGRYQARYLPDARQPAHVADLQRILESIGGVEHLQAELDMLLQEYAMTENRLLQRGETFSLLLKFLRQF
;
A
#
# COMPACT_ATOMS: atom_id res chain seq x y z
N GLU A 1 2.73 -12.08 -9.36
CA GLU A 1 2.99 -10.77 -10.00
C GLU A 1 3.96 -9.86 -9.23
N LEU A 2 3.87 -9.76 -7.90
CA LEU A 2 4.76 -8.92 -7.07
C LEU A 2 6.25 -9.27 -7.14
N ARG A 3 6.58 -10.57 -7.17
CA ARG A 3 7.97 -11.06 -7.33
C ARG A 3 8.60 -10.67 -8.66
N ALA A 4 7.82 -10.74 -9.75
CA ALA A 4 8.31 -10.46 -11.10
C ALA A 4 8.73 -9.00 -11.29
N ARG A 5 8.16 -8.09 -10.49
CA ARG A 5 8.50 -6.65 -10.53
C ARG A 5 9.64 -6.27 -9.58
N GLY A 6 10.23 -7.24 -8.88
CA GLY A 6 11.35 -7.01 -7.97
C GLY A 6 11.04 -6.04 -6.83
N LEU A 7 9.75 -5.79 -6.54
CA LEU A 7 9.29 -4.82 -5.53
C LEU A 7 9.48 -5.33 -4.09
N VAL A 8 9.80 -6.61 -3.93
CA VAL A 8 10.07 -7.26 -2.66
C VAL A 8 11.49 -7.84 -2.70
N LYS A 9 12.47 -7.13 -2.12
CA LYS A 9 13.82 -7.68 -1.90
C LYS A 9 13.93 -8.10 -0.44
N GLY A 10 13.77 -9.40 -0.21
CA GLY A 10 14.01 -10.05 1.08
C GLY A 10 12.84 -10.92 1.54
N GLY A 11 13.02 -12.24 1.52
CA GLY A 11 12.37 -13.18 2.46
C GLY A 11 10.85 -13.22 2.61
N TYR A 12 10.03 -12.81 1.63
CA TYR A 12 8.60 -13.10 1.65
C TYR A 12 8.33 -14.30 0.70
N ASP A 13 8.66 -15.50 1.16
CA ASP A 13 8.32 -16.81 0.55
C ASP A 13 7.13 -17.48 1.24
N ASN A 14 6.32 -16.67 1.93
CA ASN A 14 5.36 -17.18 2.88
C ASN A 14 3.97 -16.65 2.55
N ASP A 15 3.24 -17.38 1.69
CA ASP A 15 1.79 -17.22 1.49
C ASP A 15 1.02 -17.22 2.85
N TYR A 16 1.62 -17.78 3.91
CA TYR A 16 1.11 -17.83 5.29
C TYR A 16 1.17 -16.50 6.05
N ARG A 17 1.75 -15.43 5.47
CA ARG A 17 1.83 -14.09 6.09
C ARG A 17 0.80 -13.09 5.56
N LEU A 18 -0.06 -13.50 4.63
CA LEU A 18 -1.10 -12.66 4.07
C LEU A 18 -2.28 -12.46 5.05
N GLU A 19 -2.43 -13.37 6.02
CA GLU A 19 -3.40 -13.28 7.11
C GLU A 19 -2.84 -12.60 8.37
N GLU A 20 -1.59 -12.11 8.34
CA GLU A 20 -1.06 -11.27 9.41
C GLU A 20 -1.51 -9.82 9.22
N GLU A 21 -1.57 -9.07 10.33
CA GLU A 21 -1.81 -7.63 10.28
C GLU A 21 -0.70 -6.92 9.48
N ALA A 22 -1.11 -6.01 8.60
CA ALA A 22 -0.21 -5.10 7.92
C ALA A 22 0.32 -4.09 8.93
N THR A 23 1.62 -3.82 8.88
CA THR A 23 2.23 -2.74 9.65
C THR A 23 2.40 -1.47 8.81
N LEU A 24 2.55 -0.31 9.47
CA LEU A 24 2.87 0.95 8.78
C LEU A 24 4.11 0.83 7.89
N ARG A 25 5.12 0.11 8.37
CA ARG A 25 6.34 -0.22 7.63
C ARG A 25 6.06 -1.06 6.39
N ASP A 26 5.22 -2.09 6.50
CA ASP A 26 4.87 -2.94 5.34
C ASP A 26 4.25 -2.11 4.21
N ILE A 27 3.29 -1.24 4.56
CA ILE A 27 2.62 -0.34 3.60
C ILE A 27 3.64 0.61 2.96
N SER A 28 4.48 1.26 3.77
CA SER A 28 5.47 2.23 3.30
C SER A 28 6.51 1.59 2.37
N LEU A 29 6.94 0.36 2.67
CA LEU A 29 7.87 -0.38 1.81
C LEU A 29 7.25 -0.71 0.45
N VAL A 30 5.98 -1.11 0.41
CA VAL A 30 5.27 -1.40 -0.85
C VAL A 30 5.08 -0.12 -1.66
N VAL A 31 4.56 0.94 -1.04
CA VAL A 31 4.33 2.24 -1.71
C VAL A 31 5.65 2.80 -2.21
N GLY A 32 6.64 3.02 -1.34
CA GLY A 32 7.92 3.59 -1.72
C GLY A 32 8.66 2.75 -2.77
N GLY A 33 8.66 1.43 -2.60
CA GLY A 33 9.26 0.52 -3.58
C GLY A 33 8.58 0.58 -4.95
N TYR A 34 7.25 0.71 -5.00
CA TYR A 34 6.51 0.84 -6.25
C TYR A 34 6.79 2.18 -6.94
N LEU A 35 6.73 3.28 -6.20
CA LEU A 35 7.01 4.62 -6.74
C LEU A 35 8.44 4.70 -7.32
N GLU A 36 9.43 4.15 -6.61
CA GLU A 36 10.81 4.13 -7.05
C GLU A 36 11.00 3.23 -8.29
N ARG A 37 10.55 1.97 -8.22
CA ARG A 37 10.92 0.94 -9.21
C ARG A 37 9.98 0.88 -10.40
N ALA A 38 8.67 1.03 -10.20
CA ALA A 38 7.69 0.92 -11.27
C ALA A 38 7.43 2.27 -11.95
N LEU A 39 7.41 3.36 -11.18
CA LEU A 39 7.14 4.71 -11.70
C LEU A 39 8.41 5.55 -11.89
N GLY A 40 9.59 4.98 -11.64
CA GLY A 40 10.88 5.65 -11.86
C GLY A 40 11.08 6.92 -11.04
N GLY A 41 10.43 7.03 -9.87
CA GLY A 41 10.52 8.19 -9.00
C GLY A 41 9.80 9.45 -9.50
N ARG A 42 8.97 9.35 -10.56
CA ARG A 42 8.15 10.47 -11.06
C ARG A 42 7.15 10.98 -10.02
N TYR A 43 6.70 10.09 -9.16
CA TYR A 43 5.79 10.36 -8.04
C TYR A 43 6.53 10.14 -6.73
N GLN A 44 6.21 10.93 -5.71
CA GLN A 44 6.83 10.87 -4.40
C GLN A 44 5.78 10.94 -3.30
N ALA A 45 5.93 10.09 -2.28
CA ALA A 45 5.14 10.14 -1.05
C ALA A 45 5.87 11.01 -0.02
N ARG A 46 5.19 12.02 0.52
CA ARG A 46 5.75 12.89 1.58
C ARG A 46 5.79 12.21 2.94
N TYR A 47 5.04 11.12 3.12
CA TYR A 47 4.92 10.40 4.39
C TYR A 47 5.05 8.89 4.18
N LEU A 48 6.16 8.32 4.67
CA LEU A 48 6.46 6.89 4.63
C LEU A 48 7.00 6.43 6.01
N PRO A 49 6.12 6.12 6.97
CA PRO A 49 6.52 5.68 8.31
C PRO A 49 7.26 4.33 8.31
N ASP A 50 8.30 4.20 9.15
CA ASP A 50 9.05 2.94 9.35
C ASP A 50 8.60 2.16 10.62
N ALA A 51 7.45 2.53 11.19
CA ALA A 51 6.94 1.93 12.42
C ALA A 51 6.40 0.50 12.17
N ARG A 52 6.69 -0.42 13.08
CA ARG A 52 6.21 -1.82 13.03
C ARG A 52 4.87 -2.05 13.73
N GLN A 53 4.16 -0.98 14.09
CA GLN A 53 2.83 -1.10 14.67
C GLN A 53 1.80 -1.52 13.61
N PRO A 54 0.74 -2.25 14.01
CA PRO A 54 -0.39 -2.55 13.13
C PRO A 54 -0.99 -1.27 12.54
N ALA A 55 -1.36 -1.33 11.26
CA ALA A 55 -1.94 -0.22 10.52
C ALA A 55 -3.46 -0.33 10.45
N HIS A 56 -4.12 0.82 10.51
CA HIS A 56 -5.54 0.94 10.24
C HIS A 56 -5.78 1.53 8.84
N VAL A 57 -7.02 1.46 8.36
CA VAL A 57 -7.41 2.04 7.07
C VAL A 57 -7.10 3.54 7.01
N ALA A 58 -7.32 4.28 8.10
CA ALA A 58 -6.94 5.70 8.18
C ALA A 58 -5.45 5.93 7.93
N ASP A 59 -4.58 5.04 8.42
CA ASP A 59 -3.13 5.15 8.19
C ASP A 59 -2.77 4.90 6.72
N LEU A 60 -3.41 3.90 6.09
CA LEU A 60 -3.25 3.61 4.67
C LEU A 60 -3.67 4.81 3.81
N GLN A 61 -4.84 5.38 4.07
CA GLN A 61 -5.33 6.57 3.37
C GLN A 61 -4.34 7.73 3.50
N ARG A 62 -3.89 8.02 4.73
CA ARG A 62 -2.90 9.08 4.98
C ARG A 62 -1.59 8.87 4.22
N ILE A 63 -1.11 7.64 4.10
CA ILE A 63 0.10 7.33 3.33
C ILE A 63 -0.14 7.60 1.83
N LEU A 64 -1.27 7.14 1.29
CA LEU A 64 -1.61 7.29 -0.13
C LEU A 64 -1.89 8.75 -0.51
N GLU A 65 -2.60 9.50 0.34
CA GLU A 65 -2.84 10.94 0.19
C GLU A 65 -1.55 11.76 0.22
N SER A 66 -0.47 11.21 0.78
CA SER A 66 0.83 11.88 0.79
C SER A 66 1.57 11.78 -0.55
N ILE A 67 1.10 10.93 -1.47
CA ILE A 67 1.66 10.78 -2.82
C ILE A 67 1.29 12.02 -3.64
N GLY A 68 2.29 12.75 -4.12
CA GLY A 68 2.06 13.92 -4.96
C GLY A 68 1.29 13.53 -6.23
N GLY A 69 0.25 14.29 -6.58
CA GLY A 69 -0.56 14.02 -7.76
C GLY A 69 -1.66 12.98 -7.54
N VAL A 70 -1.90 12.49 -6.32
CA VAL A 70 -2.95 11.50 -6.05
C VAL A 70 -4.37 12.04 -6.16
N GLU A 71 -4.56 13.36 -6.25
CA GLU A 71 -5.87 14.02 -6.20
C GLU A 71 -6.82 13.56 -7.31
N HIS A 72 -6.28 13.20 -8.48
CA HIS A 72 -7.06 12.69 -9.60
C HIS A 72 -7.46 11.20 -9.45
N LEU A 73 -6.94 10.51 -8.44
CA LEU A 73 -7.19 9.08 -8.16
C LEU A 73 -7.99 8.87 -6.87
N GLN A 74 -8.48 9.94 -6.23
CA GLN A 74 -9.19 9.83 -4.95
C GLN A 74 -10.47 9.00 -5.08
N ALA A 75 -11.20 9.16 -6.18
CA ALA A 75 -12.43 8.39 -6.42
C ALA A 75 -12.13 6.89 -6.58
N GLU A 76 -11.03 6.55 -7.24
CA GLU A 76 -10.55 5.18 -7.40
C GLU A 76 -10.12 4.57 -6.07
N LEU A 77 -9.47 5.35 -5.21
CA LEU A 77 -9.13 4.93 -3.86
C LEU A 77 -10.39 4.61 -3.05
N ASP A 78 -11.37 5.51 -3.06
CA ASP A 78 -12.62 5.33 -2.32
C ASP A 78 -13.40 4.10 -2.80
N MET A 79 -13.46 3.88 -4.12
CA MET A 79 -14.07 2.68 -4.71
C MET A 79 -13.35 1.40 -4.28
N LEU A 80 -12.01 1.39 -4.29
CA LEU A 80 -11.24 0.23 -3.84
C LEU A 80 -11.47 -0.04 -2.35
N LEU A 81 -11.47 0.98 -1.49
CA LEU A 81 -11.75 0.79 -0.07
C LEU A 81 -13.14 0.17 0.16
N GLN A 82 -14.14 0.56 -0.62
CA GLN A 82 -15.47 -0.05 -0.59
C GLN A 82 -15.47 -1.51 -1.10
N GLU A 83 -14.78 -1.81 -2.21
CA GLU A 83 -14.66 -3.16 -2.78
C GLU A 83 -14.08 -4.16 -1.75
N TYR A 84 -13.10 -3.71 -0.96
CA TYR A 84 -12.46 -4.52 0.09
C TYR A 84 -13.16 -4.43 1.46
N ALA A 85 -14.31 -3.75 1.54
CA ALA A 85 -15.04 -3.49 2.78
C ALA A 85 -14.15 -2.92 3.91
N MET A 86 -13.25 -2.00 3.55
CA MET A 86 -12.31 -1.35 4.45
C MET A 86 -12.94 -0.09 5.06
N THR A 87 -13.18 -0.10 6.37
CA THR A 87 -13.69 1.05 7.13
C THR A 87 -12.57 1.67 7.97
N GLU A 88 -12.65 2.97 8.25
CA GLU A 88 -11.57 3.78 8.82
C GLU A 88 -10.84 3.16 10.03
N ASN A 89 -11.59 2.56 10.96
CA ASN A 89 -11.07 1.97 12.20
C ASN A 89 -10.70 0.47 12.08
N ARG A 90 -10.76 -0.10 10.89
CA ARG A 90 -10.44 -1.51 10.67
C ARG A 90 -8.93 -1.73 10.62
N LEU A 91 -8.46 -2.74 11.35
CA LEU A 91 -7.11 -3.25 11.22
C LEU A 91 -6.91 -3.90 9.85
N LEU A 92 -5.82 -3.55 9.21
CA LEU A 92 -5.49 -4.00 7.87
C LEU A 92 -4.86 -5.39 7.88
N GLN A 93 -5.38 -6.31 7.08
CA GLN A 93 -4.69 -7.58 6.82
C GLN A 93 -3.71 -7.42 5.66
N ARG A 94 -2.53 -8.03 5.77
CA ARG A 94 -1.43 -7.81 4.81
C ARG A 94 -1.81 -8.19 3.39
N GLY A 95 -2.52 -9.30 3.19
CA GLY A 95 -2.90 -9.79 1.87
C GLY A 95 -3.86 -8.86 1.12
N GLU A 96 -4.96 -8.47 1.76
CA GLU A 96 -5.91 -7.51 1.18
C GLU A 96 -5.27 -6.14 0.96
N THR A 97 -4.44 -5.69 1.90
CA THR A 97 -3.76 -4.39 1.82
C THR A 97 -2.81 -4.35 0.63
N PHE A 98 -2.00 -5.40 0.44
CA PHE A 98 -1.08 -5.46 -0.70
C PHE A 98 -1.83 -5.58 -2.03
N SER A 99 -2.96 -6.29 -2.05
CA SER A 99 -3.81 -6.41 -3.24
C SER A 99 -4.44 -5.07 -3.61
N LEU A 100 -4.95 -4.33 -2.63
CA LEU A 100 -5.47 -2.98 -2.82
C LEU A 100 -4.37 -2.03 -3.30
N LEU A 101 -3.22 -1.99 -2.61
CA LEU A 101 -2.08 -1.14 -2.98
C LEU A 101 -1.65 -1.36 -4.42
N LEU A 102 -1.58 -2.61 -4.88
CA LEU A 102 -1.23 -2.89 -6.27
C LEU A 102 -2.29 -2.47 -7.27
N LYS A 103 -3.57 -2.65 -6.96
CA LYS A 103 -4.66 -2.18 -7.83
C LYS A 103 -4.64 -0.66 -7.95
N PHE A 104 -4.43 0.04 -6.83
CA PHE A 104 -4.40 1.49 -6.75
C PHE A 104 -3.15 2.09 -7.44
N LEU A 105 -1.95 1.61 -7.08
CA LEU A 105 -0.70 2.18 -7.59
C LEU A 105 -0.50 1.93 -9.10
N ARG A 106 -1.24 0.99 -9.69
CA ARG A 106 -1.28 0.79 -11.15
C ARG A 106 -2.06 1.86 -11.91
N GLN A 107 -2.80 2.73 -11.22
CA GLN A 107 -3.55 3.82 -11.85
C GLN A 107 -2.70 5.08 -12.09
N PHE A 108 -1.49 5.14 -11.51
CA PHE A 108 -0.47 6.17 -11.78
C PHE A 108 0.30 5.85 -13.07
#